data_AF-A0A9E5ZHZ9-F1
#
_entry.id   AF-A0A9E5ZHZ9-F1
#
_cell.length_a   1.000
_cell.length_b   1.000
_cell.length_c   1.000
_cell.angle_alpha   90.00
_cell.angle_beta   90.00
_cell.angle_gamma   90.00
#
_symmetry.space_group_name_H-M   'P 1'
#
loop_
_entity.id
_entity.type
_entity.pdbx_description
1 polymer ?
#
loop_
_entity_poly.entity_id
_entity_poly.type
_entity_poly.pdbx_seq_one_letter_code
_entity_poly.pdbx_strand_id
1 'polypeptide(L)'
;MIRNAKNNKDRYSLLSEKSLKYLRTHYKQWKPKKYLFEFPNGMKYSGKSVGAIAARADLKANIKRRITPHILRHSFATHLL
;
A
#
# COMPACT_ATOMS: atom_id res chain seq x y z
N MET A 1 -6.71 -5.26 10.02
CA MET A 1 -5.85 -6.07 10.92
C MET A 1 -4.59 -6.45 10.16
N ILE A 2 -3.43 -6.13 10.72
CA ILE A 2 -2.13 -6.58 10.23
C ILE A 2 -1.79 -7.81 11.06
N ARG A 3 -1.73 -8.97 10.39
CA ARG A 3 -1.43 -10.26 11.01
C ARG A 3 0.07 -10.55 10.94
N ASN A 4 0.62 -11.23 11.93
CA ASN A 4 2.03 -11.65 11.99
C ASN A 4 3.01 -10.47 11.86
N ALA A 5 2.70 -9.35 12.52
CA ALA A 5 3.64 -8.23 12.56
C ALA A 5 4.85 -8.58 13.45
N LYS A 6 5.87 -7.71 13.44
CA LYS A 6 7.09 -7.88 14.25
C LYS A 6 6.73 -8.25 15.71
N ASN A 7 7.39 -9.27 16.24
CA ASN A 7 7.15 -9.87 17.56
C ASN A 7 5.79 -10.60 17.69
N ASN A 8 5.20 -11.09 16.59
CA ASN A 8 3.91 -11.80 16.56
C ASN A 8 2.76 -11.01 17.20
N LYS A 9 2.84 -9.67 17.16
CA LYS A 9 1.80 -8.80 17.71
C LYS A 9 0.90 -8.32 16.59
N ASP A 10 -0.29 -8.90 16.51
CA ASP A 10 -1.33 -8.43 15.61
C ASP A 10 -1.80 -7.02 16.00
N ARG A 11 -2.09 -6.19 15.01
CA ARG A 11 -2.48 -4.78 15.24
C ARG A 11 -3.56 -4.34 14.27
N TYR A 12 -4.44 -3.46 14.74
CA TYR A 12 -5.29 -2.68 13.84
C TYR A 12 -4.52 -1.43 13.40
N SER A 13 -4.74 -1.02 12.15
CA SER A 13 -4.23 0.23 11.61
C SER A 13 -5.43 1.10 11.24
N LEU A 14 -5.21 2.41 11.26
CA LEU A 14 -6.18 3.36 10.76
C LEU A 14 -6.44 3.12 9.26
N LEU A 15 -7.71 3.26 8.87
CA LEU A 15 -8.15 3.17 7.49
C LEU A 15 -9.12 4.32 7.25
N SER A 16 -8.69 5.34 6.49
CA SER A 16 -9.57 6.45 6.12
C SER A 16 -10.66 6.00 5.17
N GLU A 17 -11.81 6.68 5.19
CA GLU A 17 -12.94 6.38 4.29
C GLU A 17 -12.54 6.45 2.82
N LYS A 18 -11.69 7.43 2.46
CA LYS A 18 -11.14 7.57 1.12
C LYS A 18 -10.33 6.33 0.71
N SER A 19 -9.48 5.82 1.60
CA SER A 19 -8.72 4.58 1.35
C SER A 19 -9.65 3.38 1.20
N LEU A 20 -10.67 3.26 2.05
CA LEU A 20 -11.67 2.19 1.97
C LEU A 20 -12.41 2.20 0.63
N LYS A 21 -12.76 3.38 0.11
CA LYS A 21 -13.39 3.53 -1.21
C LYS A 21 -12.50 2.98 -2.32
N TYR A 22 -11.21 3.35 -2.35
CA TYR A 22 -10.28 2.83 -3.35
C TYR A 22 -10.08 1.32 -3.24
N LEU A 23 -9.99 0.77 -2.03
CA LEU A 23 -9.86 -0.67 -1.82
C LEU A 23 -11.10 -1.44 -2.31
N ARG A 24 -12.30 -0.91 -2.08
CA ARG A 24 -13.55 -1.50 -2.58
C ARG A 24 -13.62 -1.48 -4.11
N THR A 25 -13.23 -0.37 -4.74
CA THR A 25 -13.17 -0.28 -6.21
C THR A 25 -12.17 -1.30 -6.77
N HIS A 26 -10.97 -1.37 -6.18
CA HIS A 26 -9.95 -2.34 -6.56
C HIS A 26 -10.46 -3.78 -6.45
N TYR A 27 -11.09 -4.14 -5.33
CA TYR A 27 -11.62 -5.49 -5.13
C TYR A 27 -12.71 -5.86 -6.16
N LYS A 28 -13.63 -4.94 -6.46
CA LYS A 28 -14.70 -5.18 -7.46
C LYS A 28 -14.14 -5.38 -8.88
N GLN A 29 -13.10 -4.63 -9.23
CA GLN A 29 -12.50 -4.67 -10.56
C GLN A 29 -11.61 -5.91 -10.75
N TRP A 30 -10.73 -6.19 -9.79
CA TRP A 30 -9.69 -7.22 -9.95
C TRP A 30 -10.07 -8.58 -9.37
N LYS A 31 -11.09 -8.63 -8.49
CA LYS A 31 -11.58 -9.85 -7.82
C LYS A 31 -10.45 -10.79 -7.36
N PRO A 32 -9.50 -10.28 -6.56
CA PRO A 32 -8.36 -11.08 -6.11
C PRO A 32 -8.81 -12.30 -5.30
N LYS A 33 -8.09 -13.41 -5.46
CA LYS A 33 -8.41 -14.70 -4.81
C LYS A 33 -7.64 -14.93 -3.51
N LYS A 34 -6.36 -14.57 -3.45
CA LYS A 34 -5.49 -14.92 -2.31
C LYS A 34 -4.96 -13.70 -1.56
N TYR A 35 -4.49 -12.68 -2.28
CA TYR A 35 -3.97 -11.45 -1.69
C TYR A 35 -4.74 -10.26 -2.21
N LEU A 36 -5.01 -9.27 -1.34
CA LEU A 36 -5.70 -8.03 -1.75
C LEU A 36 -5.03 -7.36 -2.97
N PHE A 37 -3.71 -7.48 -3.06
CA PHE A 37 -2.92 -7.09 -4.21
C PHE A 37 -2.11 -8.30 -4.69
N GLU A 38 -2.49 -8.84 -5.84
CA GLU A 38 -1.83 -9.97 -6.50
C GLU A 38 -1.63 -9.70 -8.00
N PHE A 39 -0.62 -10.35 -8.57
CA PHE A 39 -0.43 -10.44 -10.00
C PHE A 39 -1.48 -11.40 -10.62
N PRO A 40 -1.70 -11.37 -11.95
CA PRO A 40 -2.63 -12.29 -12.63
C PRO A 40 -2.35 -13.78 -12.38
N ASN A 41 -1.10 -14.13 -12.05
CA ASN A 41 -0.68 -15.48 -11.69
C ASN A 41 -0.87 -15.82 -10.19
N GLY A 42 -1.54 -14.96 -9.41
CA GLY A 42 -1.85 -15.17 -7.98
C GLY A 42 -0.70 -14.89 -7.01
N MET A 43 0.45 -14.40 -7.49
CA MET A 43 1.57 -14.02 -6.62
C MET A 43 1.36 -12.65 -5.98
N LYS A 44 1.75 -12.50 -4.71
CA LYS A 44 1.74 -11.20 -4.01
C LYS A 44 2.81 -10.26 -4.57
N TYR A 45 2.57 -8.96 -4.46
CA TYR A 45 3.63 -7.99 -4.72
C TYR A 45 4.80 -8.12 -3.73
N SER A 46 6.01 -8.01 -4.26
CA SER A 46 7.24 -7.92 -3.47
C SER A 46 7.48 -6.48 -3.00
N GLY A 47 8.31 -6.29 -1.98
CA GLY A 47 8.73 -4.95 -1.55
C GLY A 47 9.38 -4.14 -2.68
N LYS A 48 10.15 -4.80 -3.56
CA LYS A 48 10.76 -4.19 -4.75
C LYS A 48 9.69 -3.72 -5.74
N SER A 49 8.66 -4.53 -5.98
CA SER A 49 7.54 -4.18 -6.86
C SER A 49 6.80 -2.94 -6.35
N VAL A 50 6.51 -2.89 -5.05
CA VAL A 50 5.86 -1.73 -4.41
C VAL A 50 6.75 -0.48 -4.51
N GLY A 51 8.06 -0.62 -4.30
CA GLY A 51 9.02 0.49 -4.48
C GLY A 51 9.04 1.04 -5.92
N ALA A 52 9.01 0.15 -6.92
CA ALA A 52 8.94 0.56 -8.32
C ALA A 52 7.61 1.24 -8.67
N ILE A 53 6.49 0.79 -8.10
CA ILE A 53 5.18 1.45 -8.26
C ILE A 53 5.22 2.85 -7.66
N ALA A 54 5.78 3.02 -6.45
CA ALA A 54 5.92 4.33 -5.82
C ALA A 54 6.78 5.28 -6.67
N ALA A 55 7.92 4.81 -7.20
CA ALA A 55 8.78 5.60 -8.08
C ALA A 55 8.08 6.02 -9.39
N ARG A 56 7.21 5.18 -9.96
CA ARG A 56 6.41 5.56 -11.14
C ARG A 56 5.34 6.59 -10.79
N ALA A 57 4.74 6.48 -9.60
CA ALA A 57 3.75 7.45 -9.13
C ALA A 57 4.38 8.83 -8.88
N ASP A 58 5.59 8.85 -8.34
CA ASP A 58 6.43 10.04 -8.14
C ASP A 58 6.64 10.82 -9.45
N LEU A 59 7.08 10.11 -10.50
CA LEU A 59 7.25 10.68 -11.84
C LEU A 59 5.94 11.23 -12.42
N LYS A 60 4.84 10.49 -12.28
CA LYS A 60 3.51 10.93 -12.74
C LYS A 60 2.98 12.14 -11.98
N ALA A 61 3.35 12.28 -10.71
CA ALA A 61 2.98 13.41 -9.87
C ALA A 61 3.91 14.62 -10.05
N ASN A 62 4.93 14.52 -10.91
CA ASN A 62 5.95 15.55 -11.13
C ASN A 62 6.63 16.02 -9.84
N ILE A 63 6.85 15.10 -8.90
CA ILE A 63 7.55 15.38 -7.66
C ILE A 63 9.06 15.25 -7.92
N LYS A 64 9.81 16.30 -7.54
CA LYS A 64 11.27 16.38 -7.79
C LYS A 64 12.10 15.49 -6.87
N ARG A 65 11.54 15.04 -5.74
CA ARG A 65 12.25 14.25 -4.74
C ARG A 65 11.83 12.80 -4.83
N ARG A 66 12.82 11.89 -4.87
CA ARG A 66 12.58 10.44 -4.86
C ARG A 66 11.65 10.02 -3.71
N ILE A 67 10.46 9.56 -4.05
CA ILE A 67 9.49 9.01 -3.10
C ILE A 67 9.70 7.51 -2.92
N THR A 68 9.75 7.07 -1.67
CA THR A 68 9.83 5.67 -1.29
C THR A 68 8.69 5.31 -0.32
N PRO A 69 8.32 4.02 -0.18
CA PRO A 69 7.34 3.61 0.82
C PRO A 69 7.68 4.04 2.26
N HIS A 70 8.98 4.11 2.59
CA HIS A 70 9.43 4.60 3.90
C HIS A 70 9.08 6.08 4.12
N ILE A 71 9.33 6.92 3.10
CA ILE A 71 8.98 8.34 3.13
C ILE A 71 7.46 8.52 3.26
N LEU A 72 6.67 7.78 2.47
CA LEU A 72 5.22 7.83 2.55
C LEU A 72 4.70 7.47 3.95
N ARG A 73 5.27 6.43 4.56
CA ARG A 73 4.92 6.04 5.94
C ARG A 73 5.25 7.14 6.95
N HIS A 74 6.41 7.77 6.81
CA HIS A 74 6.81 8.87 7.68
C HIS A 74 5.85 10.05 7.55
N SER A 75 5.57 10.50 6.32
CA SER A 75 4.61 11.58 6.06
C SER A 75 3.21 11.29 6.57
N PHE A 76 2.75 10.03 6.47
CA PHE A 76 1.47 9.61 7.06
C PHE A 76 1.47 9.74 8.58
N ALA A 77 2.53 9.31 9.25
CA ALA A 77 2.63 9.41 10.70
C ALA A 77 2.68 10.87 11.16
N THR A 78 3.45 11.73 10.49
CA THR A 78 3.55 13.16 10.85
C THR A 78 2.27 13.93 10.56
N HIS A 79 1.47 13.53 9.57
CA HIS A 79 0.18 14.15 9.28
C HIS A 79 -0.93 13.76 10.28
N LEU A 80 -0.69 12.71 11.07
CA LEU A 80 -1.60 12.26 12.12
C LEU A 80 -1.17 12.68 13.53
N LEU A 81 -0.05 13.40 13.64
CA LEU A 81 0.34 14.13 14.86
C LEU A 81 -0.32 15.51 14.85
#